data_AF-A0ABF7QZV9-F1
#
_entry.id   AF-A0ABF7QZV9-F1
#
_cell.length_a   1.000
_cell.length_b   1.000
_cell.length_c   1.000
_cell.angle_alpha   90.00
_cell.angle_beta   90.00
_cell.angle_gamma   90.00
#
_symmetry.space_group_name_H-M   'P 1'
#
loop_
_entity.id
_entity.type
_entity.pdbx_description
1 polymer ?
#
loop_
_entity_poly.entity_id
_entity_poly.type
_entity_poly.pdbx_seq_one_letter_code
_entity_poly.pdbx_strand_id
1 'polypeptide(L)'
;MNDFANAADFGAATLGQKLREPSLFIEQAFLRGQWADADSGETISVFDPATGLRIGTVPAMGAAEASRVIEKAYAAFRAWASEPALNRAQVMEKWFDLVTEHAEDLATIITVEQGKPIADPTILTGAPSSMLVAREETFGPVAPLFRFTHIDEAIRFANDTPFGLAAYAFSESMHRTLHVGERLEFGMIGLNSGSVSSEVAPFGGMKESGIGREGAGHGMDEYLDSRRCTSAG
;
A
#
# COMPACT_ATOMS: atom_id res chain seq x y z
N MET A 1 6.44 -28.41 18.25
CA MET A 1 5.65 -29.28 17.34
C MET A 1 4.31 -29.49 18.02
N ASN A 2 3.43 -28.50 17.91
CA ASN A 2 2.07 -28.56 18.46
C ASN A 2 1.11 -28.39 17.28
N ASP A 3 0.16 -29.30 17.21
CA ASP A 3 -0.85 -29.50 16.18
C ASP A 3 -1.63 -28.23 15.84
N PHE A 4 -1.47 -27.75 14.59
CA PHE A 4 -2.43 -26.87 13.92
C PHE A 4 -3.39 -27.67 13.02
N ALA A 5 -3.41 -29.01 13.12
CA ALA A 5 -4.08 -29.89 12.17
C ALA A 5 -5.56 -30.20 12.47
N ASN A 6 -6.22 -29.47 13.39
CA ASN A 6 -7.64 -29.73 13.67
C ASN A 6 -8.38 -28.50 14.24
N ALA A 7 -8.32 -27.37 13.51
CA ALA A 7 -9.39 -26.38 13.63
C ALA A 7 -10.56 -26.87 12.76
N ALA A 8 -11.46 -27.60 13.40
CA ALA A 8 -12.69 -28.07 12.79
C ALA A 8 -13.46 -26.89 12.16
N ASP A 9 -14.06 -27.21 11.02
CA ASP A 9 -14.94 -26.41 10.16
C ASP A 9 -16.21 -26.02 10.94
N PHE A 10 -16.07 -25.10 11.90
CA PHE A 10 -17.18 -24.63 12.72
C PHE A 10 -17.81 -23.39 12.10
N GLY A 11 -18.81 -23.61 11.23
CA GLY A 11 -20.09 -22.88 11.19
C GLY A 11 -20.11 -21.35 11.14
N ALA A 12 -19.02 -20.67 10.82
CA ALA A 12 -19.03 -19.24 10.50
C ALA A 12 -19.42 -19.08 9.03
N ALA A 13 -20.37 -18.18 8.74
CA ALA A 13 -20.71 -17.84 7.36
C ALA A 13 -19.43 -17.56 6.56
N THR A 14 -19.28 -18.21 5.40
CA THR A 14 -18.13 -17.97 4.52
C THR A 14 -18.08 -16.48 4.18
N LEU A 15 -16.90 -15.90 3.95
CA LEU A 15 -16.80 -14.45 3.73
C LEU A 15 -17.76 -13.97 2.62
N GLY A 16 -17.90 -14.74 1.54
CA GLY A 16 -18.88 -14.45 0.48
C GLY A 16 -20.34 -14.36 0.95
N GLN A 17 -20.74 -15.09 2.01
CA GLN A 17 -22.09 -15.00 2.59
C GLN A 17 -22.30 -13.74 3.46
N LYS A 18 -21.22 -13.05 3.82
CA LYS A 18 -21.28 -11.78 4.59
C LYS A 18 -21.38 -10.55 3.68
N LEU A 19 -21.18 -10.71 2.38
CA LEU A 19 -21.19 -9.60 1.41
C LEU A 19 -22.60 -9.38 0.86
N ARG A 20 -22.93 -8.12 0.54
CA ARG A 20 -24.17 -7.77 -0.17
C ARG A 20 -24.09 -8.20 -1.64
N GLU A 21 -22.90 -8.11 -2.25
CA GLU A 21 -22.58 -8.70 -3.56
C GLU A 21 -21.56 -9.86 -3.40
N PRO A 22 -22.03 -11.11 -3.28
CA PRO A 22 -21.15 -12.27 -3.08
C PRO A 22 -20.17 -12.53 -4.24
N SER A 23 -20.47 -12.06 -5.46
CA SER A 23 -19.58 -12.26 -6.61
C SER A 23 -18.28 -11.47 -6.54
N LEU A 24 -18.15 -10.53 -5.60
CA LEU A 24 -16.90 -9.82 -5.31
C LEU A 24 -15.87 -10.71 -4.59
N PHE A 25 -16.30 -11.80 -3.97
CA PHE A 25 -15.39 -12.78 -3.38
C PHE A 25 -14.93 -13.78 -4.44
N ILE A 26 -13.71 -13.60 -4.93
CA ILE A 26 -13.19 -14.34 -6.09
C ILE A 26 -11.95 -15.13 -5.69
N GLU A 27 -12.01 -16.44 -5.90
CA GLU A 27 -10.94 -17.39 -5.55
C GLU A 27 -10.08 -17.79 -6.76
N GLN A 28 -10.15 -16.99 -7.83
CA GLN A 28 -9.45 -17.21 -9.10
C GLN A 28 -8.60 -15.99 -9.45
N ALA A 29 -7.60 -16.17 -10.32
CA ALA A 29 -6.85 -15.02 -10.85
C ALA A 29 -7.48 -14.51 -12.14
N PHE A 30 -7.38 -13.20 -12.38
CA PHE A 30 -7.84 -12.59 -13.61
C PHE A 30 -6.75 -12.63 -14.69
N LEU A 31 -6.82 -13.65 -15.56
CA LEU A 31 -5.86 -13.85 -16.66
C LEU A 31 -6.54 -13.51 -17.98
N ARG A 32 -5.96 -12.55 -18.72
CA ARG A 32 -6.32 -12.29 -20.13
C ARG A 32 -7.81 -11.96 -20.37
N GLY A 33 -8.50 -11.39 -19.37
CA GLY A 33 -9.92 -11.07 -19.44
C GLY A 33 -10.86 -12.15 -18.89
N GLN A 34 -10.32 -13.20 -18.25
CA GLN A 34 -11.09 -14.33 -17.73
C GLN A 34 -10.58 -14.74 -16.35
N TRP A 35 -11.45 -15.29 -15.53
CA TRP A 35 -11.09 -15.92 -14.27
C TRP A 35 -10.56 -17.33 -14.52
N ALA A 36 -9.43 -17.67 -13.90
CA ALA A 36 -8.76 -18.95 -14.11
C ALA A 36 -8.02 -19.43 -12.85
N ASP A 37 -7.92 -20.76 -12.74
CA ASP A 37 -7.09 -21.47 -11.75
C ASP A 37 -5.65 -21.65 -12.28
N ALA A 38 -4.74 -22.06 -11.40
CA ALA A 38 -3.34 -22.31 -11.76
C ALA A 38 -3.25 -23.55 -12.66
N ASP A 39 -2.28 -23.56 -13.58
CA ASP A 39 -2.08 -24.72 -14.48
C ASP A 39 -1.76 -26.00 -13.69
N SER A 40 -1.10 -25.84 -12.53
CA SER A 40 -0.79 -26.90 -11.58
C SER A 40 -1.99 -27.37 -10.76
N GLY A 41 -3.06 -26.57 -10.69
CA GLY A 41 -4.16 -26.74 -9.74
C GLY A 41 -3.79 -26.40 -8.29
N GLU A 42 -2.58 -25.92 -8.02
CA GLU A 42 -2.13 -25.56 -6.67
C GLU A 42 -2.79 -24.26 -6.22
N THR A 43 -3.06 -24.16 -4.91
CA THR A 43 -3.70 -22.99 -4.29
C THR A 43 -2.97 -22.57 -3.02
N ILE A 44 -3.07 -21.27 -2.70
CA ILE A 44 -2.61 -20.66 -1.47
C ILE A 44 -3.83 -20.41 -0.59
N SER A 45 -3.80 -20.89 0.65
CA SER A 45 -4.87 -20.62 1.63
C SER A 45 -4.73 -19.21 2.20
N VAL A 46 -5.85 -18.49 2.28
CA VAL A 46 -5.95 -17.17 2.91
C VAL A 46 -6.65 -17.32 4.25
N PHE A 47 -6.10 -16.72 5.30
CA PHE A 47 -6.59 -16.84 6.67
C PHE A 47 -6.96 -15.49 7.24
N ASP A 48 -7.99 -15.46 8.08
CA ASP A 48 -8.35 -14.30 8.89
C ASP A 48 -7.38 -14.24 10.07
N PRO A 49 -6.52 -13.21 10.17
CA PRO A 49 -5.51 -13.16 11.22
C PRO A 49 -6.10 -12.80 12.60
N ALA A 50 -7.35 -12.34 12.68
CA ALA A 50 -8.03 -12.12 13.96
C ALA A 50 -8.56 -13.44 14.56
N THR A 51 -9.00 -14.38 13.72
CA THR A 51 -9.60 -15.65 14.17
C THR A 51 -8.72 -16.88 13.92
N GLY A 52 -7.74 -16.79 13.03
CA GLY A 52 -6.94 -17.90 12.53
C GLY A 52 -7.69 -18.83 11.57
N LEU A 53 -8.96 -18.54 11.25
CA LEU A 53 -9.78 -19.38 10.38
C LEU A 53 -9.45 -19.13 8.90
N ARG A 54 -9.55 -20.17 8.08
CA ARG A 54 -9.38 -20.04 6.63
C ARG A 54 -10.60 -19.32 6.03
N ILE A 55 -10.33 -18.28 5.24
CA ILE A 55 -11.36 -17.48 4.56
C ILE A 55 -11.67 -18.08 3.17
N GLY A 56 -10.64 -18.53 2.46
CA GLY A 56 -10.73 -19.07 1.11
C GLY A 56 -9.34 -19.43 0.57
N THR A 57 -9.27 -19.55 -0.75
CA THR A 57 -8.06 -19.89 -1.49
C THR A 57 -7.86 -18.97 -2.69
N VAL A 58 -6.60 -18.80 -3.10
CA VAL A 58 -6.23 -18.15 -4.36
C VAL A 58 -5.29 -19.06 -5.15
N PRO A 59 -5.26 -19.02 -6.48
CA PRO A 59 -4.41 -19.94 -7.24
C PRO A 59 -2.92 -19.60 -7.07
N ALA A 60 -2.09 -20.63 -6.89
CA ALA A 60 -0.64 -20.49 -6.81
C ALA A 60 -0.02 -20.38 -8.22
N MET A 61 -0.23 -19.23 -8.87
CA MET A 61 0.21 -18.99 -10.25
C MET A 61 1.73 -19.03 -10.39
N GLY A 62 2.21 -19.65 -11.48
CA GLY A 62 3.62 -19.78 -11.79
C GLY A 62 4.15 -18.81 -12.86
N ALA A 63 5.42 -19.01 -13.24
CA ALA A 63 6.08 -18.21 -14.26
C ALA A 63 5.46 -18.36 -15.67
N ALA A 64 4.87 -19.51 -15.97
CA ALA A 64 4.26 -19.78 -17.27
C ALA A 64 2.97 -18.96 -17.44
N GLU A 65 2.10 -18.94 -16.43
CA GLU A 65 0.90 -18.12 -16.37
C GLU A 65 1.24 -16.63 -16.47
N ALA A 66 2.22 -16.17 -15.69
CA ALA A 66 2.71 -14.79 -15.73
C ALA A 66 3.19 -14.39 -17.13
N SER A 67 3.96 -15.26 -17.80
CA SER A 67 4.45 -15.02 -19.16
C SER A 67 3.29 -14.83 -20.15
N ARG A 68 2.24 -15.65 -20.06
CA ARG A 68 1.05 -15.53 -20.93
C ARG A 68 0.24 -14.25 -20.66
N VAL A 69 0.21 -13.76 -19.43
CA VAL A 69 -0.41 -12.46 -19.10
C VAL A 69 0.39 -11.32 -19.71
N ILE A 70 1.72 -11.35 -19.59
CA ILE A 70 2.61 -10.34 -20.17
C ILE A 70 2.45 -10.28 -21.69
N GLU A 71 2.43 -11.42 -22.37
CA GLU A 71 2.20 -11.49 -23.82
C GLU A 71 0.85 -10.86 -24.22
N LYS A 72 -0.22 -11.15 -23.47
CA LYS A 72 -1.53 -10.58 -23.73
C LYS A 72 -1.58 -9.07 -23.47
N ALA A 73 -0.95 -8.61 -22.38
CA ALA A 73 -0.85 -7.19 -22.06
C ALA A 73 -0.06 -6.44 -23.14
N TYR A 74 1.06 -6.99 -23.60
CA TYR A 74 1.85 -6.44 -24.70
C TYR A 74 1.05 -6.34 -26.00
N ALA A 75 0.29 -7.39 -26.34
CA ALA A 75 -0.56 -7.39 -27.53
C ALA A 75 -1.70 -6.35 -27.44
N ALA A 76 -2.25 -6.11 -26.24
CA ALA A 76 -3.30 -5.12 -26.00
C ALA A 76 -2.77 -3.67 -25.93
N PHE A 77 -1.49 -3.49 -25.59
CA PHE A 77 -0.90 -2.20 -25.27
C PHE A 77 -1.09 -1.17 -26.38
N ARG A 78 -0.77 -1.51 -27.63
CA ARG A 78 -0.87 -0.56 -28.76
C ARG A 78 -2.29 -0.08 -29.01
N ALA A 79 -3.26 -0.99 -28.93
CA ALA A 79 -4.67 -0.64 -29.12
C ALA A 79 -5.12 0.30 -28.00
N TRP A 80 -4.89 -0.07 -26.73
CA TRP A 80 -5.26 0.74 -25.58
C TRP A 80 -4.56 2.10 -25.53
N ALA A 81 -3.26 2.16 -25.86
CA ALA A 81 -2.50 3.40 -25.90
C ALA A 81 -2.98 4.36 -27.01
N SER A 82 -3.58 3.82 -28.08
CA SER A 82 -4.12 4.61 -29.19
C SER A 82 -5.53 5.14 -28.92
N GLU A 83 -6.23 4.63 -27.90
CA GLU A 83 -7.53 5.16 -27.49
C GLU A 83 -7.40 6.63 -27.07
N PRO A 84 -8.37 7.50 -27.37
CA PRO A 84 -8.40 8.86 -26.85
C PRO A 84 -8.34 8.87 -25.32
N ALA A 85 -7.62 9.85 -24.76
CA ALA A 85 -7.50 10.00 -23.30
C ALA A 85 -8.87 10.11 -22.61
N LEU A 86 -9.84 10.77 -23.26
CA LEU A 86 -11.21 10.89 -22.75
C LEU A 86 -11.91 9.52 -22.61
N ASN A 87 -11.75 8.62 -23.59
CA ASN A 87 -12.35 7.28 -23.52
C ASN A 87 -11.73 6.47 -22.37
N ARG A 88 -10.41 6.57 -22.19
CA ARG A 88 -9.74 5.91 -21.07
C ARG A 88 -10.19 6.48 -19.72
N ALA A 89 -10.35 7.80 -19.63
CA ALA A 89 -10.84 8.46 -18.43
C ALA A 89 -12.25 7.98 -18.07
N GLN A 90 -13.16 7.87 -19.05
CA GLN A 90 -14.51 7.35 -18.82
C GLN A 90 -14.53 5.90 -18.29
N VAL A 91 -13.61 5.05 -18.77
CA VAL A 91 -13.47 3.68 -18.23
C VAL A 91 -13.00 3.72 -16.77
N MET A 92 -12.04 4.59 -16.45
CA MET A 92 -11.53 4.77 -15.08
C MET A 92 -12.59 5.37 -14.14
N GLU A 93 -13.37 6.36 -14.60
CA GLU A 93 -14.48 6.94 -13.85
C GLU A 93 -15.55 5.91 -13.53
N LYS A 94 -15.95 5.10 -14.52
CA LYS A 94 -16.89 4.00 -14.29
C LYS A 94 -16.35 2.98 -13.28
N TRP A 95 -15.05 2.70 -13.32
CA TRP A 95 -14.45 1.82 -12.33
C TRP A 95 -14.45 2.44 -10.92
N PHE A 96 -14.14 3.73 -10.80
CA PHE A 96 -14.26 4.48 -9.55
C PHE A 96 -15.69 4.45 -8.98
N ASP A 97 -16.70 4.63 -9.83
CA ASP A 97 -18.10 4.56 -9.42
C ASP A 97 -18.44 3.18 -8.86
N LEU A 98 -18.02 2.10 -9.55
CA LEU A 98 -18.23 0.73 -9.10
C LEU A 98 -17.52 0.43 -7.77
N VAL A 99 -16.28 0.89 -7.60
CA VAL A 99 -15.55 0.74 -6.32
C VAL A 99 -16.28 1.46 -5.20
N THR A 100 -16.80 2.66 -5.48
CA THR A 100 -17.54 3.47 -4.50
C THR A 100 -18.87 2.82 -4.13
N GLU A 101 -19.60 2.30 -5.12
CA GLU A 101 -20.86 1.57 -4.92
C GLU A 101 -20.69 0.35 -4.01
N HIS A 102 -19.59 -0.39 -4.20
CA HIS A 102 -19.28 -1.61 -3.46
C HIS A 102 -18.34 -1.42 -2.26
N ALA A 103 -18.11 -0.18 -1.82
CA ALA A 103 -17.12 0.15 -0.80
C ALA A 103 -17.27 -0.64 0.52
N GLU A 104 -18.50 -0.89 0.99
CA GLU A 104 -18.73 -1.65 2.23
C GLU A 104 -18.34 -3.14 2.10
N ASP A 105 -18.64 -3.76 0.96
CA ASP A 105 -18.28 -5.16 0.71
C ASP A 105 -16.77 -5.30 0.55
N LEU A 106 -16.14 -4.38 -0.20
CA LEU A 106 -14.68 -4.31 -0.34
C LEU A 106 -13.98 -4.07 1.00
N ALA A 107 -14.50 -3.16 1.83
CA ALA A 107 -13.97 -2.91 3.17
C ALA A 107 -14.09 -4.15 4.08
N THR A 108 -15.17 -4.92 3.94
CA THR A 108 -15.36 -6.18 4.67
C THR A 108 -14.31 -7.22 4.25
N ILE A 109 -14.06 -7.38 2.95
CA ILE A 109 -13.02 -8.28 2.43
C ILE A 109 -11.65 -7.88 2.97
N ILE A 110 -11.26 -6.61 2.80
CA ILE A 110 -9.96 -6.08 3.25
C ILE A 110 -9.78 -6.28 4.77
N THR A 111 -10.83 -6.02 5.56
CA THR A 111 -10.77 -6.14 7.02
C THR A 111 -10.54 -7.59 7.45
N VAL A 112 -11.23 -8.53 6.81
CA VAL A 112 -11.17 -9.95 7.16
C VAL A 112 -9.84 -10.56 6.71
N GLU A 113 -9.31 -10.20 5.53
CA GLU A 113 -8.06 -10.79 5.01
C GLU A 113 -6.79 -10.22 5.66
N GLN A 114 -6.70 -8.89 5.85
CA GLN A 114 -5.49 -8.27 6.39
C GLN A 114 -5.47 -8.32 7.91
N GLY A 115 -6.65 -8.19 8.52
CA GLY A 115 -6.87 -7.90 9.92
C GLY A 115 -6.08 -6.69 10.42
N LYS A 116 -6.74 -5.79 11.14
CA LYS A 116 -6.02 -4.94 12.08
C LYS A 116 -6.14 -5.62 13.44
N PRO A 117 -5.28 -6.61 13.76
CA PRO A 117 -5.36 -7.25 15.06
C PRO A 117 -5.17 -6.17 16.14
N ILE A 118 -6.03 -6.21 17.14
CA ILE A 118 -5.93 -5.36 18.33
C ILE A 118 -4.81 -5.94 19.19
N ALA A 119 -3.56 -5.76 18.77
CA ALA A 119 -2.42 -6.00 19.64
C ALA A 119 -2.41 -4.92 20.72
N ASP A 120 -2.03 -5.28 21.95
CA ASP A 120 -2.01 -4.35 23.06
C ASP A 120 -1.11 -3.13 22.74
N PRO A 121 -1.65 -1.91 22.70
CA PRO A 121 -0.87 -0.73 22.38
C PRO A 121 0.20 -0.52 23.45
N THR A 122 1.46 -0.44 23.03
CA THR A 122 2.60 -0.35 23.93
C THR A 122 3.25 1.02 23.85
N ILE A 123 3.43 1.69 24.98
CA ILE A 123 4.17 2.96 25.06
C ILE A 123 5.52 2.70 25.72
N LEU A 124 6.61 3.08 25.04
CA LEU A 124 7.97 2.97 25.57
C LEU A 124 8.48 4.37 25.95
N THR A 125 8.73 4.60 27.24
CA THR A 125 9.27 5.87 27.75
C THR A 125 10.74 5.71 28.13
N GLY A 126 11.54 6.77 27.92
CA GLY A 126 12.95 6.77 28.32
C GLY A 126 13.84 5.81 27.50
N ALA A 127 13.41 5.45 26.30
CA ALA A 127 14.20 4.63 25.39
C ALA A 127 15.47 5.39 24.95
N PRO A 128 16.69 4.87 25.14
CA PRO A 128 17.87 5.44 24.53
C PRO A 128 17.85 5.20 23.01
N SER A 129 18.50 6.08 22.25
CA SER A 129 18.65 5.97 20.79
C SER A 129 19.40 4.73 20.31
N SER A 130 20.02 3.97 21.22
CA SER A 130 20.67 2.70 20.93
C SER A 130 19.72 1.50 20.86
N MET A 131 18.44 1.65 21.23
CA MET A 131 17.44 0.58 21.12
C MET A 131 17.11 0.27 19.65
N LEU A 132 16.79 -1.00 19.37
CA LEU A 132 16.43 -1.46 18.03
C LEU A 132 15.27 -0.67 17.41
N VAL A 133 14.28 -0.28 18.22
CA VAL A 133 13.12 0.53 17.79
C VAL A 133 13.50 1.90 17.21
N ALA A 134 14.72 2.38 17.44
CA ALA A 134 15.23 3.61 16.82
C ALA A 134 15.75 3.41 15.38
N ARG A 135 15.96 2.16 14.94
CA ARG A 135 16.57 1.81 13.64
C ARG A 135 15.73 0.86 12.81
N GLU A 136 14.82 0.12 13.44
CA GLU A 136 13.96 -0.86 12.78
C GLU A 136 12.49 -0.46 12.92
N GLU A 137 11.77 -0.58 11.82
CA GLU A 137 10.34 -0.32 11.79
C GLU A 137 9.59 -1.46 12.48
N THR A 138 8.78 -1.12 13.49
CA THR A 138 8.10 -2.13 14.32
C THR A 138 6.91 -2.78 13.62
N PHE A 139 6.30 -2.11 12.62
CA PHE A 139 5.09 -2.57 11.92
C PHE A 139 3.95 -3.02 12.87
N GLY A 140 3.88 -2.44 14.07
CA GLY A 140 2.93 -2.79 15.12
C GLY A 140 2.63 -1.59 16.02
N PRO A 141 1.65 -1.70 16.93
CA PRO A 141 1.14 -0.57 17.72
C PRO A 141 2.07 -0.24 18.91
N VAL A 142 3.30 0.18 18.62
CA VAL A 142 4.30 0.60 19.62
C VAL A 142 4.65 2.07 19.42
N ALA A 143 4.55 2.86 20.50
CA ALA A 143 4.87 4.28 20.52
C ALA A 143 6.15 4.55 21.34
N PRO A 144 7.34 4.61 20.72
CA PRO A 144 8.59 4.95 21.39
C PRO A 144 8.73 6.47 21.58
N LEU A 145 8.98 6.92 22.81
CA LEU A 145 9.17 8.32 23.15
C LEU A 145 10.64 8.62 23.46
N PHE A 146 11.29 9.34 22.54
CA PHE A 146 12.66 9.85 22.68
C PHE A 146 12.65 11.31 23.14
N ARG A 147 13.46 11.64 24.14
CA ARG A 147 13.59 13.01 24.65
C ARG A 147 14.75 13.71 23.95
N PHE A 148 14.55 14.96 23.55
CA PHE A 148 15.58 15.87 23.07
C PHE A 148 15.45 17.23 23.77
N THR A 149 16.51 18.03 23.78
CA THR A 149 16.48 19.39 24.38
C THR A 149 16.58 20.48 23.32
N HIS A 150 17.37 20.23 22.26
CA HIS A 150 17.61 21.19 21.18
C HIS A 150 17.01 20.69 19.87
N ILE A 151 16.45 21.60 19.08
CA ILE A 151 15.83 21.26 17.79
C ILE A 151 16.86 20.66 16.83
N ASP A 152 18.09 21.18 16.81
CA ASP A 152 19.17 20.65 15.96
C ASP A 152 19.51 19.18 16.30
N GLU A 153 19.42 18.80 17.58
CA GLU A 153 19.62 17.43 18.02
C GLU A 153 18.51 16.51 17.50
N ALA A 154 17.24 16.97 17.56
CA ALA A 154 16.10 16.22 17.04
C ALA A 154 16.18 16.04 15.52
N ILE A 155 16.58 17.07 14.77
CA ILE A 155 16.77 16.98 13.31
C ILE A 155 17.87 15.98 12.98
N ARG A 156 19.03 16.07 13.66
CA ARG A 156 20.12 15.12 13.46
C ARG A 156 19.67 13.69 13.73
N PHE A 157 18.94 13.48 14.83
CA PHE A 157 18.43 12.16 15.19
C PHE A 157 17.41 11.64 14.17
N ALA A 158 16.49 12.49 13.71
CA ALA A 158 15.49 12.12 12.70
C ALA A 158 16.13 11.75 11.35
N ASN A 159 17.24 12.39 10.97
CA ASN A 159 17.95 12.10 9.73
C ASN A 159 18.95 10.94 9.85
N ASP A 160 19.28 10.47 11.06
CA ASP A 160 20.22 9.35 11.33
C ASP A 160 19.58 7.98 11.05
N THR A 161 19.11 7.83 9.82
CA THR A 161 18.48 6.63 9.28
C THR A 161 18.71 6.58 7.78
N PRO A 162 18.89 5.37 7.20
CA PRO A 162 18.96 5.20 5.75
C PRO A 162 17.61 5.48 5.06
N PHE A 163 16.53 5.62 5.83
CA PHE A 163 15.18 5.81 5.32
C PHE A 163 14.76 7.30 5.33
N GLY A 164 13.73 7.63 4.56
CA GLY A 164 13.27 9.01 4.37
C GLY A 164 11.89 9.08 3.74
N LEU A 165 10.92 8.29 4.22
CA LEU A 165 9.57 8.26 3.66
C LEU A 165 8.70 9.42 4.16
N ALA A 166 8.26 9.36 5.41
CA ALA A 166 7.40 10.36 6.04
C ALA A 166 7.96 10.82 7.39
N ALA A 167 7.85 12.10 7.68
CA ALA A 167 8.13 12.68 8.99
C ALA A 167 7.02 13.65 9.41
N TYR A 168 6.90 13.90 10.71
CA TYR A 168 5.87 14.77 11.26
C TYR A 168 6.47 15.74 12.28
N ALA A 169 6.11 17.01 12.18
CA ALA A 169 6.58 18.06 13.07
C ALA A 169 5.39 18.85 13.63
N PHE A 170 5.33 18.97 14.96
CA PHE A 170 4.29 19.70 15.67
C PHE A 170 4.89 20.87 16.46
N SER A 171 4.42 22.08 16.19
CA SER A 171 4.75 23.29 16.95
C SER A 171 3.72 24.39 16.71
N GLU A 172 3.46 25.19 17.73
CA GLU A 172 2.65 26.42 17.59
C GLU A 172 3.37 27.52 16.79
N SER A 173 4.69 27.47 16.69
CA SER A 173 5.47 28.46 15.93
C SER A 173 5.70 27.99 14.51
N MET A 174 5.09 28.71 13.55
CA MET A 174 5.29 28.46 12.13
C MET A 174 6.77 28.50 11.72
N HIS A 175 7.55 29.45 12.27
CA HIS A 175 8.99 29.54 12.00
C HIS A 175 9.73 28.25 12.39
N ARG A 176 9.42 27.67 13.55
CA ARG A 176 10.04 26.40 13.98
C ARG A 176 9.64 25.25 13.07
N THR A 177 8.36 25.17 12.73
CA THR A 177 7.81 24.10 11.90
C THR A 177 8.40 24.12 10.49
N LEU A 178 8.55 25.31 9.88
CA LEU A 178 9.23 25.47 8.58
C LEU A 178 10.73 25.16 8.68
N HIS A 179 11.41 25.68 9.71
CA HIS A 179 12.84 25.41 9.94
C HIS A 179 13.14 23.91 10.07
N VAL A 180 12.28 23.16 10.74
CA VAL A 180 12.38 21.70 10.86
C VAL A 180 12.06 21.04 9.51
N GLY A 181 10.96 21.43 8.87
CA GLY A 181 10.53 20.85 7.60
C GLY A 181 11.58 20.95 6.48
N GLU A 182 12.29 22.07 6.38
CA GLU A 182 13.33 22.26 5.35
C GLU A 182 14.60 21.41 5.59
N ARG A 183 14.81 20.91 6.80
CA ARG A 183 16.03 20.21 7.21
C ARG A 183 15.83 18.70 7.42
N LEU A 184 14.59 18.24 7.39
CA LEU A 184 14.26 16.82 7.42
C LEU A 184 14.50 16.19 6.05
N GLU A 185 15.26 15.10 6.01
CA GLU A 185 15.57 14.38 4.78
C GLU A 185 14.50 13.32 4.45
N PHE A 186 13.25 13.78 4.31
CA PHE A 186 12.07 12.94 4.09
C PHE A 186 11.26 13.41 2.89
N GLY A 187 10.72 12.45 2.13
CA GLY A 187 9.92 12.73 0.94
C GLY A 187 8.58 13.42 1.24
N MET A 188 8.01 13.16 2.41
CA MET A 188 6.73 13.71 2.86
C MET A 188 6.86 14.22 4.29
N ILE A 189 6.34 15.43 4.56
CA ILE A 189 6.44 16.07 5.87
C ILE A 189 5.10 16.64 6.29
N GLY A 190 4.55 16.13 7.40
CA GLY A 190 3.32 16.61 8.01
C GLY A 190 3.64 17.71 9.03
N LEU A 191 3.18 18.93 8.75
CA LEU A 191 3.34 20.08 9.64
C LEU A 191 2.03 20.32 10.40
N ASN A 192 2.03 20.06 11.71
CA ASN A 192 0.83 20.10 12.57
C ASN A 192 -0.33 19.21 12.09
N SER A 193 -0.03 18.15 11.31
CA SER A 193 -0.98 17.15 10.85
C SER A 193 -0.38 15.77 11.02
N GLY A 194 -1.17 14.81 11.48
CA GLY A 194 -0.79 13.39 11.54
C GLY A 194 -1.06 12.62 10.24
N SER A 195 -1.58 13.30 9.23
CA SER A 195 -1.83 12.72 7.91
C SER A 195 -1.16 13.57 6.82
N VAL A 196 -0.42 12.89 5.96
CA VAL A 196 0.21 13.47 4.75
C VAL A 196 -0.35 12.84 3.47
N SER A 197 -1.15 11.78 3.59
CA SER A 197 -1.64 11.01 2.46
C SER A 197 -2.81 11.71 1.78
N SER A 198 -2.64 12.00 0.48
CA SER A 198 -3.70 12.45 -0.43
C SER A 198 -3.29 12.16 -1.86
N GLU A 199 -4.27 11.88 -2.71
CA GLU A 199 -4.16 11.63 -4.13
C GLU A 199 -3.66 12.84 -4.93
N VAL A 200 -3.84 14.08 -4.44
CA VAL A 200 -3.39 15.30 -5.13
C VAL A 200 -1.98 15.74 -4.75
N ALA A 201 -1.36 15.08 -3.77
CA ALA A 201 0.00 15.35 -3.32
C ALA A 201 0.95 14.23 -3.78
N PRO A 202 2.22 14.54 -4.12
CA PRO A 202 3.19 13.52 -4.51
C PRO A 202 3.56 12.67 -3.29
N PHE A 203 3.31 11.37 -3.39
CA PHE A 203 3.65 10.37 -2.37
C PHE A 203 4.93 9.64 -2.78
N GLY A 204 5.90 9.54 -1.87
CA GLY A 204 7.13 8.79 -2.11
C GLY A 204 8.29 9.28 -1.25
N GLY A 205 9.30 8.44 -1.11
CA GLY A 205 10.41 8.65 -0.18
C GLY A 205 11.66 9.32 -0.78
N MET A 206 12.65 9.48 0.08
CA MET A 206 14.04 9.77 -0.25
C MET A 206 14.93 8.63 0.25
N LYS A 207 16.23 8.69 -0.08
CA LYS A 207 17.23 7.69 0.34
C LYS A 207 16.82 6.27 -0.07
N GLU A 208 16.86 5.31 0.86
CA GLU A 208 16.48 3.92 0.60
C GLU A 208 14.96 3.69 0.63
N SER A 209 14.14 4.72 0.92
CA SER A 209 12.68 4.59 0.95
C SER A 209 12.00 4.60 -0.42
N GLY A 210 12.76 4.68 -1.51
CA GLY A 210 12.25 4.49 -2.88
C GLY A 210 12.69 5.56 -3.88
N ILE A 211 12.28 5.34 -5.12
CA ILE A 211 12.55 6.20 -6.28
C ILE A 211 11.22 6.57 -6.92
N GLY A 212 11.10 7.81 -7.40
CA GLY A 212 9.91 8.32 -8.07
C GLY A 212 8.84 8.84 -7.11
N ARG A 213 7.69 9.21 -7.65
CA ARG A 213 6.51 9.67 -6.89
C ARG A 213 5.24 9.08 -7.47
N GLU A 214 4.27 8.80 -6.60
CA GLU A 214 2.90 8.43 -6.96
C GLU A 214 1.92 9.55 -6.59
N GLY A 215 0.77 9.63 -7.26
CA GLY A 215 -0.21 10.70 -7.02
C GLY A 215 0.18 12.07 -7.60
N ALA A 216 -0.68 13.07 -7.38
CA ALA A 216 -0.60 14.40 -7.98
C ALA A 216 -0.45 14.37 -9.51
N GLY A 217 0.05 15.47 -10.09
CA GLY A 217 0.46 15.49 -11.50
C GLY A 217 1.72 14.67 -11.79
N HIS A 218 2.64 14.57 -10.83
CA HIS A 218 3.93 13.91 -10.99
C HIS A 218 3.81 12.38 -11.16
N GLY A 219 2.81 11.76 -10.53
CA GLY A 219 2.65 10.30 -10.58
C GLY A 219 2.40 9.77 -12.00
N MET A 220 1.87 10.58 -12.91
CA MET A 220 1.73 10.18 -14.31
C MET A 220 3.06 10.12 -15.06
N ASP A 221 4.06 10.91 -14.67
CA ASP A 221 5.35 10.98 -15.37
C ASP A 221 6.11 9.65 -15.30
N GLU A 222 5.93 8.88 -14.22
CA GLU A 222 6.53 7.55 -14.03
C GLU A 222 6.00 6.49 -15.04
N TYR A 223 4.86 6.74 -15.67
CA TYR A 223 4.23 5.85 -16.65
C TYR A 223 4.37 6.37 -18.10
N LEU A 224 5.10 7.47 -18.32
CA LEU A 224 5.26 8.12 -19.62
C LEU A 224 6.72 8.12 -20.09
N ASP A 225 6.92 8.01 -21.40
CA ASP A 225 8.23 8.11 -22.06
C ASP A 225 8.32 9.40 -22.88
N SER A 226 9.26 10.28 -22.53
CA SER A 226 9.45 11.57 -23.18
C SER A 226 10.27 11.43 -24.47
N ARG A 227 9.67 11.82 -25.62
CA ARG A 227 10.32 11.75 -26.94
C ARG A 227 10.53 13.12 -27.55
N ARG A 228 11.79 13.47 -27.83
CA ARG A 228 12.16 14.71 -28.52
C ARG A 228 12.21 14.49 -30.03
N CYS A 229 11.38 15.20 -30.78
CA CYS A 229 11.44 15.26 -32.25
C CYS A 229 12.04 16.60 -32.69
N THR A 230 12.93 16.59 -33.68
CA THR A 230 13.50 17.82 -34.29
C THR A 230 13.54 17.65 -35.80
N SER A 231 13.02 18.62 -36.54
CA SER A 231 13.09 18.66 -38.01
C SER A 231 13.99 19.82 -38.44
N ALA A 232 14.97 19.55 -39.30
CA ALA A 232 15.72 20.57 -40.01
C ALA A 232 14.99 20.87 -41.34
N GLY A 233 14.75 22.14 -41.62
CA GLY A 233 14.23 22.63 -42.91
C GLY A 233 15.35 22.96 -43.88
#